data_AF-A0A9N7LQQ1-F1
#
_entry.id   AF-A0A9N7LQQ1-F1
#
_cell.length_a   1.000
_cell.length_b   1.000
_cell.length_c   1.000
_cell.angle_alpha   90.00
_cell.angle_beta   90.00
_cell.angle_gamma   90.00
#
_symmetry.space_group_name_H-M   'P 1'
#
loop_
_entity.id
_entity.type
_entity.pdbx_description
1 polymer ?
#
loop_
_entity_poly.entity_id
_entity_poly.type
_entity_poly.pdbx_seq_one_letter_code
_entity_poly.pdbx_strand_id
1 'polypeptide(L)'
;MAEFAAAQSAMVQPFLLAANRSSLVSLVLSNLFGQNAPAIAAVEAEYEQMWALDVSTMATYHAGASAAAASLTPLAQPLQNLSDLPGRVIAAFGNGAPGNHGHRCGHGAAATGRRQHCQLRARQYR
;
A
#
# COMPACT_ATOMS: atom_id res chain seq x y z
N MET A 1 -9.04 -3.83 -11.77
CA MET A 1 -8.90 -4.93 -12.74
C MET A 1 -7.96 -4.62 -13.90
N ALA A 2 -7.72 -3.35 -14.25
CA ALA A 2 -6.84 -2.98 -15.37
C ALA A 2 -5.38 -3.46 -15.19
N GLU A 3 -4.79 -3.29 -14.00
CA GLU A 3 -3.38 -3.68 -13.74
C GLU A 3 -3.08 -5.16 -13.99
N PHE A 4 -3.97 -6.05 -13.53
CA PHE A 4 -3.78 -7.50 -13.72
C PHE A 4 -3.86 -7.88 -15.20
N ALA A 5 -4.88 -7.39 -15.91
CA ALA A 5 -5.05 -7.68 -17.33
C ALA A 5 -3.88 -7.13 -18.16
N ALA A 6 -3.36 -5.95 -17.81
CA ALA A 6 -2.18 -5.36 -18.43
C ALA A 6 -0.92 -6.21 -18.20
N ALA A 7 -0.70 -6.70 -16.98
CA ALA A 7 0.43 -7.57 -16.68
C ALA A 7 0.32 -8.92 -17.42
N GLN A 8 -0.88 -9.48 -17.47
CA GLN A 8 -1.14 -10.75 -18.14
C GLN A 8 -0.85 -10.67 -19.66
N SER A 9 -1.22 -9.57 -20.32
CA SER A 9 -0.96 -9.41 -21.76
C SER A 9 0.49 -9.01 -22.07
N ALA A 10 1.19 -8.38 -21.12
CA ALA A 10 2.58 -7.96 -21.28
C ALA A 10 3.60 -9.08 -21.00
N MET A 11 3.23 -10.09 -20.21
CA MET A 11 4.11 -11.23 -19.94
C MET A 11 4.52 -11.98 -21.20
N VAL A 12 5.76 -12.45 -21.20
CA VAL A 12 6.31 -13.25 -22.29
C VAL A 12 5.51 -14.54 -22.47
N GLN A 13 5.12 -14.83 -23.71
CA GLN A 13 4.38 -16.04 -24.02
C GLN A 13 5.28 -17.29 -23.89
N PRO A 14 4.80 -18.39 -23.27
CA PRO A 14 5.60 -19.60 -23.07
C PRO A 14 6.16 -20.21 -24.37
N PHE A 15 5.46 -20.04 -25.49
CA PHE A 15 5.92 -20.53 -26.79
C PHE A 15 7.19 -19.80 -27.27
N LEU A 16 7.32 -18.48 -27.02
CA LEU A 16 8.52 -17.72 -27.37
C LEU A 16 9.72 -18.18 -26.55
N LEU A 17 9.50 -18.41 -25.25
CA LEU A 17 10.51 -18.96 -24.36
C LEU A 17 10.97 -20.35 -24.84
N ALA A 18 10.03 -21.23 -25.18
CA ALA A 18 10.34 -22.57 -25.69
C ALA A 18 11.11 -22.53 -27.02
N ALA A 19 10.77 -21.61 -27.93
CA ALA A 19 11.47 -21.41 -29.19
C ALA A 19 12.93 -21.00 -28.94
N ASN A 20 13.18 -20.01 -28.08
CA ASN A 20 14.52 -19.58 -27.72
C ASN A 20 15.35 -20.73 -27.12
N ARG A 21 14.78 -21.49 -26.17
CA ARG A 21 15.46 -22.64 -25.55
C ARG A 21 15.77 -23.75 -26.55
N SER A 22 14.88 -23.98 -27.52
CA SER A 22 15.11 -24.95 -28.60
C SER A 22 16.22 -24.50 -29.55
N SER A 23 16.25 -23.22 -29.90
CA SER A 23 17.32 -22.62 -30.71
C SER A 23 18.68 -22.71 -30.02
N LEU A 24 18.75 -22.43 -28.71
CA LEU A 24 19.98 -22.56 -27.93
C LEU A 24 20.53 -24.00 -27.99
N VAL A 25 19.68 -25.00 -27.76
CA VAL A 25 20.08 -26.42 -27.82
C VAL A 25 20.62 -26.77 -29.21
N SER A 26 19.93 -26.35 -30.28
CA SER A 26 20.37 -26.60 -31.66
C SER A 26 21.75 -25.98 -31.97
N LEU A 27 21.96 -24.73 -31.55
CA LEU A 27 23.22 -24.02 -31.74
C LEU A 27 24.37 -24.66 -30.97
N VAL A 28 24.12 -25.07 -29.72
CA VAL A 28 25.11 -25.74 -28.87
C VAL A 28 25.48 -27.11 -29.46
N LEU A 29 24.50 -27.92 -29.89
CA LEU A 29 24.75 -29.23 -30.46
C LEU A 29 25.54 -29.16 -31.78
N SER A 30 25.36 -28.09 -32.56
CA SER A 30 26.09 -27.87 -33.81
C SER A 30 27.43 -27.13 -33.62
N ASN A 31 27.80 -26.75 -32.39
CA ASN A 31 28.98 -25.94 -32.10
C ASN A 31 30.31 -26.73 -32.06
N LEU A 32 30.57 -27.61 -33.05
CA LEU A 32 31.73 -28.51 -33.03
C LEU A 32 33.07 -27.76 -33.10
N PHE A 33 33.10 -26.63 -33.81
CA PHE A 33 34.31 -25.82 -34.03
C PHE A 33 34.29 -24.47 -33.28
N GLY A 34 33.31 -24.22 -32.41
CA GLY A 34 33.18 -22.93 -31.71
C GLY A 34 32.59 -21.79 -32.55
N GLN A 35 32.29 -22.01 -33.84
CA GLN A 35 31.82 -20.96 -34.75
C GLN A 35 30.44 -20.40 -34.38
N ASN A 36 29.61 -21.15 -33.64
CA ASN A 36 28.30 -20.71 -33.21
C ASN A 36 28.34 -19.83 -31.96
N ALA A 37 29.51 -19.57 -31.36
CA ALA A 37 29.61 -18.80 -30.12
C ALA A 37 28.91 -17.41 -30.19
N PRO A 38 29.04 -16.61 -31.27
CA PRO A 38 28.31 -15.35 -31.38
C PRO A 38 26.78 -15.52 -31.47
N ALA A 39 26.31 -16.59 -32.13
CA ALA A 39 24.89 -16.89 -32.27
C ALA A 39 24.28 -17.39 -30.94
N ILE A 40 25.03 -18.18 -30.17
CA ILE A 40 24.65 -18.60 -28.82
C ILE A 40 24.48 -17.38 -27.92
N ALA A 41 25.46 -16.48 -27.90
CA ALA A 41 25.40 -15.26 -27.09
C ALA A 41 24.21 -14.37 -27.48
N ALA A 42 23.87 -14.29 -28.77
CA ALA A 42 22.69 -13.55 -29.24
C ALA A 42 21.38 -14.16 -28.71
N VAL A 43 21.23 -15.48 -28.77
CA VAL A 43 20.03 -16.18 -28.27
C VAL A 43 19.93 -16.10 -26.74
N GLU A 44 21.06 -16.11 -26.02
CA GLU A 44 21.09 -15.90 -24.57
C GLU A 44 20.68 -14.47 -24.21
N ALA A 45 21.14 -13.47 -24.96
CA ALA A 45 20.72 -12.08 -24.76
C ALA A 45 19.21 -11.88 -24.99
N GLU A 46 18.60 -12.56 -25.97
CA GLU A 46 17.14 -12.55 -26.16
C GLU A 46 16.40 -13.16 -24.95
N TYR A 47 16.94 -14.24 -24.36
CA TYR A 47 16.37 -14.82 -23.14
C TYR A 47 16.43 -13.85 -21.96
N GLU A 48 17.55 -13.15 -21.80
CA GLU A 48 17.70 -12.13 -20.76
C GLU A 48 16.73 -10.96 -20.96
N GLN A 49 16.47 -10.55 -22.20
CA GLN A 49 15.45 -9.53 -22.50
C GLN A 49 14.04 -9.99 -22.14
N MET A 50 13.69 -11.23 -22.47
CA MET A 50 12.41 -11.82 -22.05
C MET A 50 12.29 -11.84 -20.52
N TRP A 51 13.34 -12.25 -19.81
CA TRP A 51 13.35 -12.23 -18.35
C TRP A 51 13.23 -10.80 -17.78
N ALA A 52 13.96 -9.84 -18.34
CA ALA A 52 13.88 -8.44 -17.92
C ALA A 52 12.46 -7.87 -18.12
N LEU A 53 11.81 -8.21 -19.24
CA LEU A 53 10.42 -7.84 -19.48
C LEU A 53 9.47 -8.40 -18.41
N ASP A 54 9.56 -9.70 -18.11
CA ASP A 54 8.71 -10.32 -17.10
C ASP A 54 8.91 -9.71 -15.70
N VAL A 55 10.16 -9.46 -15.32
CA VAL A 55 10.50 -8.79 -14.04
C VAL A 55 9.95 -7.37 -14.01
N SER A 56 10.14 -6.59 -15.07
CA SER A 56 9.64 -5.21 -15.15
C SER A 56 8.11 -5.14 -15.11
N THR A 57 7.44 -6.11 -15.74
CA THR A 57 5.98 -6.25 -15.76
C THR A 57 5.45 -6.53 -14.37
N MET A 58 6.07 -7.47 -13.63
CA MET A 58 5.67 -7.77 -12.26
C MET A 58 6.00 -6.67 -11.26
N ALA A 59 7.11 -5.95 -11.45
CA ALA A 59 7.43 -4.77 -10.64
C ALA A 59 6.36 -3.67 -10.82
N THR A 60 5.96 -3.41 -12.07
CA THR A 60 4.91 -2.43 -12.40
C THR A 60 3.56 -2.85 -11.81
N TYR A 61 3.17 -4.11 -12.00
CA TYR A 61 1.95 -4.67 -11.41
C TYR A 61 1.93 -4.53 -9.89
N HIS A 62 3.04 -4.86 -9.21
CA HIS A 62 3.14 -4.74 -7.76
C HIS A 62 2.97 -3.29 -7.30
N ALA A 63 3.62 -2.34 -7.99
CA ALA A 63 3.50 -0.92 -7.67
C ALA A 63 2.05 -0.43 -7.84
N GLY A 64 1.41 -0.75 -8.96
CA GLY A 64 0.02 -0.37 -9.24
C GLY A 64 -0.99 -1.00 -8.28
N ALA A 65 -0.85 -2.31 -8.02
CA ALA A 65 -1.69 -3.02 -7.06
C ALA A 65 -1.53 -2.48 -5.63
N SER A 66 -0.29 -2.19 -5.22
CA SER A 66 0.00 -1.62 -3.89
C SER A 66 -0.57 -0.21 -3.73
N ALA A 67 -0.48 0.64 -4.76
CA ALA A 67 -1.08 1.97 -4.76
C ALA A 67 -2.62 1.89 -4.66
N ALA A 68 -3.24 0.99 -5.41
CA ALA A 68 -4.69 0.76 -5.33
C ALA A 68 -5.09 0.27 -3.92
N ALA A 69 -4.35 -0.65 -3.33
CA ALA A 69 -4.60 -1.12 -1.97
C ALA A 69 -4.43 -0.02 -0.92
N ALA A 70 -3.42 0.84 -1.06
CA ALA A 70 -3.19 1.97 -0.16
C ALA A 70 -4.29 3.04 -0.21
N SER A 71 -5.05 3.13 -1.30
CA SER A 71 -6.19 4.05 -1.43
C SER A 71 -7.44 3.59 -0.66
N LEU A 72 -7.46 2.34 -0.18
CA LEU A 72 -8.59 1.82 0.58
C LEU A 72 -8.58 2.38 2.01
N THR A 73 -9.74 2.86 2.47
CA THR A 73 -9.91 3.30 3.85
C THR A 73 -9.69 2.13 4.81
N PRO A 74 -8.79 2.25 5.80
CA PRO A 74 -8.59 1.19 6.79
C PRO A 74 -9.89 0.84 7.52
N LEU A 75 -10.19 -0.45 7.63
CA LEU A 75 -11.39 -0.94 8.33
C LEU A 75 -11.37 -0.67 9.85
N ALA A 76 -10.22 -0.22 10.38
CA ALA A 76 -10.04 0.10 11.79
C ALA A 76 -11.02 1.17 12.28
N GLN A 77 -11.28 2.21 11.47
CA GLN A 77 -12.19 3.30 11.86
C GLN A 77 -13.65 2.84 12.03
N PRO A 78 -14.25 2.09 11.08
CA PRO A 78 -15.55 1.45 11.28
C PRO A 78 -15.58 0.53 12.51
N LEU A 79 -14.53 -0.27 12.73
CA LEU A 79 -14.48 -1.19 13.86
C LEU A 79 -14.44 -0.46 15.21
N GLN A 80 -13.64 0.59 15.32
CA GLN A 80 -13.55 1.42 16.54
C GLN A 80 -14.90 2.07 16.87
N ASN A 81 -15.58 2.62 15.85
CA ASN A 81 -16.92 3.17 16.02
C ASN A 81 -17.92 2.11 16.54
N LEU A 82 -17.82 0.86 16.09
CA LEU A 82 -18.65 -0.26 16.57
C LEU A 82 -18.28 -0.72 17.98
N SER A 83 -16.99 -0.70 18.34
CA SER A 83 -16.53 -1.02 19.70
C SER A 83 -16.92 0.05 20.72
N ASP A 84 -17.00 1.31 20.32
CA ASP A 84 -17.43 2.43 21.17
C ASP A 84 -18.96 2.57 21.28
N LEU A 85 -19.74 1.82 20.48
CA LEU A 85 -21.21 1.89 20.49
C LEU A 85 -21.81 1.65 21.88
N PRO A 86 -21.41 0.63 22.66
CA PRO A 86 -21.93 0.41 24.02
C PRO A 86 -21.72 1.63 24.92
N GLY A 87 -20.53 2.24 24.90
CA GLY A 87 -20.23 3.45 25.68
C GLY A 87 -21.05 4.67 25.24
N ARG A 88 -21.27 4.83 23.93
CA ARG A 88 -22.10 5.91 23.37
C ARG A 88 -23.59 5.74 23.66
N VAL A 89 -24.10 4.50 23.63
CA VAL A 89 -25.48 4.17 23.98
C VAL A 89 -25.72 4.41 25.48
N ILE A 90 -24.81 4.00 26.35
CA ILE A 90 -24.89 4.26 27.79
C ILE A 90 -24.86 5.77 28.09
N ALA A 91 -23.99 6.54 27.43
CA ALA A 91 -23.92 7.99 27.59
C ALA A 91 -25.16 8.73 27.04
N ALA A 92 -25.78 8.22 25.97
CA ALA A 92 -27.01 8.79 25.40
C ALA A 92 -28.23 8.61 26.33
N PHE A 93 -28.30 7.50 27.06
CA PHE A 93 -29.32 7.28 28.10
C PHE A 93 -28.97 7.92 29.46
N GLY A 94 -27.75 8.46 29.62
CA GLY A 94 -27.25 9.05 30.86
C GLY A 94 -27.62 10.52 31.12
N ASN A 95 -28.32 11.20 30.20
CA ASN A 95 -28.76 12.58 30.42
C ASN A 95 -30.16 12.64 31.02
N GLY A 96 -30.21 12.56 32.35
CA GLY A 96 -31.40 12.77 33.16
C GLY A 96 -31.05 13.14 34.60
N ALA A 97 -30.21 14.15 34.82
CA ALA A 97 -30.05 14.74 36.15
C ALA A 97 -29.98 16.27 36.06
N PRO A 98 -31.03 16.99 36.47
CA PRO A 98 -30.97 18.43 36.64
C PRO A 98 -30.33 18.74 38.01
N GLY A 99 -29.30 19.61 38.01
CA GLY A 99 -28.89 20.40 39.16
C GLY A 99 -27.69 19.89 39.95
N ASN A 100 -26.53 20.56 39.80
CA ASN A 100 -26.00 21.39 40.89
C ASN A 100 -24.90 22.33 40.33
N HIS A 101 -25.10 23.64 40.49
CA HIS A 101 -24.07 24.65 40.20
C HIS A 101 -23.04 24.65 41.33
N GLY A 102 -22.06 23.74 41.25
CA GLY A 102 -20.93 23.70 42.17
C GLY A 102 -19.67 24.23 41.49
N HIS A 103 -19.27 25.46 41.83
CA HIS A 103 -17.93 25.98 41.55
C HIS A 103 -16.86 24.98 42.03
N ARG A 104 -16.06 24.44 41.10
CA ARG A 104 -14.85 23.69 41.45
C ARG A 104 -13.69 24.11 40.54
N CYS A 105 -12.79 24.90 41.10
CA CYS A 105 -11.46 25.14 40.54
C CYS A 105 -10.44 24.22 41.25
N GLY A 106 -9.49 23.67 40.47
CA GLY A 106 -8.30 22.94 40.95
C GLY A 106 -8.39 21.43 40.70
N HIS A 107 -7.34 20.69 40.31
CA HIS A 107 -5.88 20.91 40.28
C HIS A 107 -5.23 19.80 39.40
N GLY A 108 -4.29 20.15 38.50
CA GLY A 108 -3.27 19.27 37.86
C GLY A 108 -3.77 18.15 36.91
N ALA A 109 -3.19 17.81 35.75
CA ALA A 109 -1.86 18.05 35.19
C ALA A 109 -1.92 17.99 33.64
N ALA A 110 -1.03 18.77 33.00
CA ALA A 110 -0.47 18.63 31.64
C ALA A 110 -1.36 18.23 30.44
N ALA A 111 -1.76 19.22 29.64
CA ALA A 111 -1.59 19.19 28.17
C ALA A 111 -1.70 20.63 27.61
N THR A 112 -0.56 21.12 27.15
CA THR A 112 -0.27 22.41 26.54
C THR A 112 -1.20 22.73 25.36
N GLY A 113 -1.89 23.88 25.38
CA GLY A 113 -2.55 24.42 24.18
C GLY A 113 -3.74 25.34 24.38
N ARG A 114 -4.53 25.20 25.45
CA ARG A 114 -5.82 25.94 25.62
C ARG A 114 -5.84 27.01 26.72
N ARG A 115 -4.66 27.50 27.14
CA ARG A 115 -4.54 28.47 28.25
C ARG A 115 -4.80 29.93 27.88
N GLN A 116 -4.79 30.30 26.59
CA GLN A 116 -4.90 31.70 26.20
C GLN A 116 -6.33 32.24 26.27
N HIS A 117 -7.35 31.38 26.19
CA HIS A 117 -8.74 31.81 26.10
C HIS A 117 -9.39 32.18 27.46
N CYS A 118 -8.81 31.74 28.59
CA CYS A 118 -9.34 32.03 29.93
C CYS A 118 -8.73 33.30 30.58
N GLN A 119 -7.55 33.76 30.14
CA GLN A 119 -6.90 34.90 30.79
C GLN A 119 -7.45 36.28 30.35
N LEU A 120 -8.11 36.36 29.19
CA LEU A 120 -8.59 37.64 28.64
C LEU A 120 -9.85 38.18 29.35
N ARG A 121 -10.70 37.31 29.90
CA ARG A 121 -11.93 37.75 30.59
C ARG A 121 -11.72 38.28 32.01
N ALA A 122 -10.57 38.04 32.64
CA ALA A 122 -10.31 38.47 34.01
C ALA A 122 -9.70 39.88 34.13
N ARG A 123 -9.29 40.52 33.03
CA ARG A 123 -8.72 41.89 33.04
C ARG A 123 -9.72 43.00 32.74
N GLN A 124 -10.93 42.67 32.29
CA GLN A 124 -11.98 43.65 31.94
C GLN A 124 -12.86 44.06 33.12
N TYR A 125 -12.61 43.52 34.32
CA TYR A 125 -13.34 43.84 35.56
C TYR A 125 -12.38 44.37 36.63
N ARG A 126 -11.48 45.28 36.23
CA ARG A 126 -10.67 46.11 37.13
C ARG A 126 -10.63 47.54 36.62
#